data_AF-A0A7S1ZDM0-F1
#
_entry.id   AF-A0A7S1ZDM0-F1
#
_cell.length_a   1.000
_cell.length_b   1.000
_cell.length_c   1.000
_cell.angle_alpha   90.00
_cell.angle_beta   90.00
_cell.angle_gamma   90.00
#
_symmetry.space_group_name_H-M   'P 1'
#
loop_
_entity.id
_entity.type
_entity.pdbx_description
1 polymer ?
#
loop_
_entity_poly.entity_id
_entity_poly.type
_entity_poly.pdbx_seq_one_letter_code
_entity_poly.pdbx_strand_id
1 'polypeptide(L)'
;MDGTLFGVSLCSDELNTTPTSLCSLLQRGLNNNRGGLFNLGGLGGLPFVGKSGFGAFFSHCPSDGKVVILFGPHVGISQDGIVGKVERVGMTKPSTACGAAIGAFKAILAEKSNQEPMASPVDDTMDNQEDYILEQLRNKLTADDLVIFSGSGFLVNSKIAMVTYKTYDLVWELLNKG
;
A
#
# COMPACT_ATOMS: atom_id res chain seq x y z
N MET A 1 20.62 14.79 13.96
CA MET A 1 20.74 13.34 14.18
C MET A 1 21.58 12.79 13.04
N ASP A 2 22.87 13.08 13.05
CA ASP A 2 23.75 12.64 11.97
C ASP A 2 23.94 11.11 12.09
N GLY A 3 23.77 10.38 10.99
CA GLY A 3 23.91 8.91 10.98
C GLY A 3 22.61 8.09 10.95
N THR A 4 21.44 8.69 10.66
CA THR A 4 20.21 7.91 10.42
C THR A 4 20.03 7.62 8.93
N LEU A 5 19.80 6.35 8.59
CA LEU A 5 19.33 5.93 7.27
C LEU A 5 17.81 5.76 7.31
N PHE A 6 17.12 6.42 6.38
CA PHE A 6 15.66 6.40 6.30
C PHE A 6 15.18 5.64 5.05
N GLY A 7 14.36 4.62 5.28
CA GLY A 7 13.70 3.83 4.25
C GLY A 7 12.19 3.88 4.38
N VAL A 8 11.48 3.65 3.27
CA VAL A 8 10.01 3.61 3.26
C VAL A 8 9.44 2.42 2.52
N SER A 9 8.44 1.77 3.11
CA SER A 9 7.62 0.77 2.45
C SER A 9 6.18 1.28 2.38
N LEU A 10 5.94 2.15 1.40
CA LEU A 10 4.66 2.81 1.15
C LEU A 10 4.20 2.53 -0.29
N CYS A 11 2.92 2.75 -0.56
CA CYS A 11 2.37 2.57 -1.91
C CYS A 11 3.01 3.55 -2.90
N SER A 12 3.22 3.11 -4.14
CA SER A 12 3.73 3.93 -5.25
C SER A 12 2.86 5.16 -5.58
N ASP A 13 1.65 5.24 -5.03
CA ASP A 13 0.72 6.37 -5.17
C ASP A 13 1.37 7.69 -4.69
N GLU A 14 1.27 8.74 -5.51
CA GLU A 14 1.94 10.03 -5.29
C GLU A 14 1.45 10.77 -4.03
N LEU A 15 0.26 10.41 -3.54
CA LEU A 15 -0.28 10.98 -2.30
C LEU A 15 0.62 10.73 -1.09
N ASN A 16 1.41 9.66 -1.12
CA ASN A 16 2.29 9.27 -0.02
C ASN A 16 3.58 10.09 0.05
N THR A 17 3.89 10.88 -0.98
CA THR A 17 5.15 11.64 -1.09
C THR A 17 4.93 13.14 -1.30
N THR A 18 3.75 13.65 -0.94
CA THR A 18 3.48 15.10 -0.95
C THR A 18 4.37 15.85 0.04
N PRO A 19 4.65 17.16 -0.15
CA PRO A 19 5.54 17.93 0.73
C PRO A 19 5.11 17.97 2.22
N THR A 20 3.84 17.70 2.50
CA THR A 20 3.25 17.66 3.84
C THR A 20 2.95 16.23 4.32
N SER A 21 3.26 15.21 3.52
CA SER A 21 3.15 13.80 3.92
C SER A 21 4.08 13.50 5.10
N LEU A 22 3.69 12.49 5.90
CA LEU A 22 4.54 12.00 6.99
C LEU A 22 5.92 11.55 6.47
N CYS A 23 5.96 10.91 5.30
CA CYS A 23 7.20 10.51 4.62
C CYS A 23 8.15 11.70 4.42
N SER A 24 7.67 12.76 3.76
CA SER A 24 8.49 13.96 3.49
C SER A 24 8.84 14.73 4.77
N LEU A 25 7.98 14.74 5.78
CA LEU A 25 8.29 15.34 7.08
C LEU A 25 9.41 14.59 7.81
N LEU A 26 9.32 13.26 7.87
CA LEU A 26 10.34 12.41 8.48
C LEU A 26 11.66 12.46 7.71
N GLN A 27 11.64 12.43 6.38
CA GLN A 27 12.85 12.53 5.57
C GLN A 27 13.61 13.83 5.88
N ARG A 28 12.90 14.97 5.91
CA ARG A 28 13.52 16.27 6.22
C ARG A 28 14.07 16.30 7.64
N GLY A 29 13.33 15.77 8.62
CA GLY A 29 13.72 15.78 10.03
C GLY A 29 14.85 14.82 10.38
N LEU A 30 14.82 13.58 9.87
CA LEU A 30 15.79 12.54 10.19
C LEU A 30 17.14 12.77 9.50
N ASN A 31 17.12 13.27 8.27
CA ASN A 31 18.32 13.45 7.47
C ASN A 31 18.82 14.90 7.41
N ASN A 32 18.25 15.82 8.21
CA ASN A 32 18.59 17.25 8.18
C ASN A 32 18.58 17.86 6.75
N ASN A 33 17.66 17.42 5.88
CA ASN A 33 17.59 17.75 4.45
C ASN A 33 18.81 17.32 3.59
N ARG A 34 19.67 16.43 4.07
CA ARG A 34 20.94 16.04 3.41
C ARG A 34 20.96 14.61 2.88
N GLY A 35 19.95 13.80 3.17
CA GLY A 35 19.91 12.38 2.83
C GLY A 35 18.76 12.01 1.90
N GLY A 36 18.99 11.00 1.06
CA GLY A 36 17.98 10.41 0.18
C GLY A 36 16.96 9.53 0.93
N LEU A 37 16.01 9.03 0.16
CA LEU A 37 14.98 8.08 0.59
C LEU A 37 15.26 6.72 -0.07
N PHE A 38 15.35 5.66 0.72
CA PHE A 38 15.40 4.31 0.15
C PHE A 38 13.98 3.75 0.02
N ASN A 39 13.52 3.49 -1.20
CA ASN A 39 12.20 2.92 -1.46
C ASN A 39 12.26 1.40 -1.32
N LEU A 40 11.60 0.89 -0.29
CA LEU A 40 11.44 -0.54 0.00
C LEU A 40 10.08 -1.07 -0.47
N GLY A 41 9.12 -0.17 -0.68
CA GLY A 41 7.72 -0.48 -1.01
C GLY A 41 7.45 -0.76 -2.49
N GLY A 42 6.17 -0.70 -2.84
CA GLY A 42 5.60 -0.84 -4.18
C GLY A 42 4.08 -0.77 -4.07
N LEU A 43 3.32 -1.33 -5.01
CA LEU A 43 1.85 -1.30 -4.96
C LEU A 43 1.32 -1.78 -3.59
N GLY A 44 0.27 -1.12 -3.08
CA GLY A 44 -0.32 -1.43 -1.78
C GLY A 44 0.55 -1.13 -0.55
N GLY A 45 1.80 -0.70 -0.74
CA GLY A 45 2.78 -0.51 0.34
C GLY A 45 3.49 -1.78 0.77
N LEU A 46 3.37 -2.87 0.00
CA LEU A 46 4.09 -4.11 0.27
C LEU A 46 5.60 -3.93 -0.01
N PRO A 47 6.48 -4.57 0.78
CA PRO A 47 7.93 -4.42 0.65
C PRO A 47 8.51 -5.22 -0.53
N PHE A 48 8.09 -4.89 -1.75
CA PHE A 48 8.45 -5.61 -2.98
C PHE A 48 9.92 -5.56 -3.34
N VAL A 49 10.72 -4.71 -2.69
CA VAL A 49 12.18 -4.72 -2.84
C VAL A 49 12.80 -6.07 -2.43
N GLY A 50 12.10 -6.84 -1.57
CA GLY A 50 12.49 -8.19 -1.15
C GLY A 50 13.79 -8.25 -0.34
N LYS A 51 14.26 -9.47 -0.06
CA LYS A 51 15.45 -9.72 0.77
C LYS A 51 16.71 -9.03 0.23
N SER A 52 16.90 -9.08 -1.09
CA SER A 52 18.03 -8.41 -1.76
C SER A 52 17.99 -6.90 -1.57
N GLY A 53 16.80 -6.29 -1.69
CA GLY A 53 16.60 -4.86 -1.44
C GLY A 53 16.86 -4.44 0.00
N PHE A 54 16.41 -5.22 0.97
CA PHE A 54 16.75 -5.00 2.38
C PHE A 54 18.25 -5.14 2.64
N GLY A 55 18.92 -6.12 2.04
CA GLY A 55 20.37 -6.26 2.12
C GLY A 55 21.12 -5.03 1.60
N ALA A 56 20.69 -4.48 0.46
CA ALA A 56 21.22 -3.24 -0.09
C ALA A 56 20.91 -2.02 0.80
N PHE A 57 19.70 -1.95 1.37
CA PHE A 57 19.34 -0.87 2.29
C PHE A 57 20.22 -0.89 3.54
N PHE A 58 20.37 -2.04 4.21
CA PHE A 58 21.18 -2.13 5.43
C PHE A 58 22.67 -1.90 5.18
N SER A 59 23.20 -2.26 4.01
CA SER A 59 24.61 -1.98 3.67
C SER A 59 24.91 -0.49 3.47
N HIS A 60 23.88 0.34 3.26
CA HIS A 60 24.02 1.80 3.17
C HIS A 60 23.95 2.49 4.54
N CYS A 61 23.70 1.76 5.62
CA CYS A 61 23.64 2.36 6.96
C CYS A 61 25.05 2.85 7.36
N PRO A 62 25.20 4.12 7.81
CA PRO A 62 26.47 4.61 8.31
C PRO A 62 27.02 3.75 9.46
N SER A 63 28.34 3.67 9.60
CA SER A 63 28.97 3.04 10.77
C SER A 63 28.42 3.65 12.06
N ASP A 64 27.99 2.80 12.99
CA ASP A 64 27.30 3.17 14.24
C ASP A 64 25.99 3.97 14.07
N GLY A 65 25.45 3.98 12.85
CA GLY A 65 24.22 4.65 12.48
C GLY A 65 22.96 3.95 13.01
N LYS A 66 21.82 4.56 12.70
CA LYS A 66 20.49 4.03 13.00
C LYS A 66 19.72 3.85 11.70
N VAL A 67 18.77 2.92 11.72
CA VAL A 67 17.81 2.72 10.63
C VAL A 67 16.43 3.08 11.14
N VAL A 68 15.69 3.84 10.33
CA VAL A 68 14.26 4.07 10.51
C VAL A 68 13.53 3.64 9.25
N ILE A 69 12.49 2.83 9.42
CA ILE A 69 11.62 2.41 8.32
C ILE A 69 10.20 2.90 8.62
N LEU A 70 9.66 3.76 7.76
CA LEU A 70 8.23 4.08 7.76
C LEU A 70 7.54 3.13 6.78
N PHE A 71 6.51 2.41 7.23
CA PHE A 71 5.80 1.46 6.37
C PHE A 71 4.30 1.46 6.62
N GLY A 72 3.57 0.95 5.63
CA GLY A 72 2.14 0.66 5.72
C GLY A 72 1.41 0.90 4.41
N PRO A 73 0.19 0.36 4.30
CA PRO A 73 -0.74 0.74 3.24
C PRO A 73 -1.27 2.15 3.48
N HIS A 74 -2.08 2.64 2.54
CA HIS A 74 -2.81 3.89 2.70
C HIS A 74 -4.27 3.72 2.28
N VAL A 75 -5.12 4.64 2.73
CA VAL A 75 -6.50 4.76 2.29
C VAL A 75 -6.88 6.23 2.18
N GLY A 76 -7.49 6.61 1.06
CA GLY A 76 -8.02 7.95 0.87
C GLY A 76 -9.36 8.10 1.57
N ILE A 77 -9.67 9.33 1.99
CA ILE A 77 -11.01 9.72 2.43
C ILE A 77 -11.38 10.97 1.65
N SER A 78 -12.49 10.93 0.90
CA SER A 78 -12.94 12.05 0.08
C SER A 78 -13.50 13.17 0.95
N GLN A 79 -13.71 14.36 0.38
CA GLN A 79 -14.38 15.48 1.06
C GLN A 79 -15.78 15.11 1.55
N ASP A 80 -16.48 14.25 0.81
CA ASP A 80 -17.79 13.70 1.19
C ASP A 80 -17.71 12.56 2.25
N GLY A 81 -16.52 12.26 2.77
CA GLY A 81 -16.31 11.22 3.78
C GLY A 81 -16.35 9.79 3.23
N ILE A 82 -16.14 9.59 1.92
CA ILE A 82 -16.12 8.25 1.31
C ILE A 82 -14.72 7.66 1.48
N VAL A 83 -14.63 6.53 2.18
CA VAL A 83 -13.37 5.81 2.40
C VAL A 83 -12.98 5.05 1.13
N GLY A 84 -11.71 5.11 0.78
CA GLY A 84 -11.16 4.56 -0.46
C GLY A 84 -11.14 5.55 -1.63
N LYS A 85 -11.54 6.80 -1.40
CA LYS A 85 -11.62 7.85 -2.41
C LYS A 85 -10.88 9.11 -1.98
N VAL A 86 -10.38 9.86 -2.95
CA VAL A 86 -9.71 11.14 -2.69
C VAL A 86 -9.78 12.05 -3.93
N GLU A 87 -9.88 13.34 -3.68
CA GLU A 87 -9.76 14.39 -4.70
C GLU A 87 -8.30 14.55 -5.11
N ARG A 88 -8.01 14.40 -6.41
CA ARG A 88 -6.66 14.59 -6.96
C ARG A 88 -6.59 15.87 -7.78
N VAL A 89 -5.43 16.51 -7.73
CA VAL A 89 -5.16 17.74 -8.49
C VAL A 89 -5.39 17.48 -9.98
N GLY A 90 -6.20 18.33 -10.61
CA GLY A 90 -6.50 18.23 -12.04
C GLY A 90 -7.58 17.20 -12.44
N MET A 91 -8.19 16.49 -11.48
CA MET A 91 -9.30 15.56 -11.76
C MET A 91 -10.66 16.19 -11.40
N THR A 92 -11.69 15.91 -12.19
CA THR A 92 -13.06 16.42 -11.95
C THR A 92 -13.87 15.56 -10.98
N LYS A 93 -13.39 14.35 -10.66
CA LYS A 93 -14.08 13.41 -9.76
C LYS A 93 -13.07 12.74 -8.82
N PRO A 94 -13.48 12.37 -7.59
CA PRO A 94 -12.64 11.58 -6.69
C PRO A 94 -12.23 10.24 -7.32
N SER A 95 -10.98 9.86 -7.11
CA SER A 95 -10.40 8.61 -7.61
C SER A 95 -10.06 7.66 -6.47
N THR A 96 -9.76 6.40 -6.80
CA THR A 96 -9.51 5.34 -5.80
C THR A 96 -8.15 5.52 -5.12
N ALA A 97 -8.09 5.28 -3.81
CA ALA A 97 -6.85 5.27 -3.02
C ALA A 97 -7.03 4.36 -1.77
N CYS A 98 -6.26 3.30 -1.57
CA CYS A 98 -5.23 2.72 -2.45
C CYS A 98 -5.85 2.00 -3.66
N GLY A 99 -5.37 2.33 -4.87
CA GLY A 99 -5.82 1.70 -6.12
C GLY A 99 -5.64 0.18 -6.12
N ALA A 100 -4.43 -0.28 -5.77
CA ALA A 100 -4.05 -1.69 -5.76
C ALA A 100 -4.88 -2.53 -4.78
N ALA A 101 -4.88 -2.17 -3.49
CA ALA A 101 -5.61 -2.95 -2.47
C ALA A 101 -7.12 -3.02 -2.75
N ILE A 102 -7.73 -1.92 -3.21
CA ILE A 102 -9.15 -1.88 -3.56
C ILE A 102 -9.43 -2.59 -4.89
N GLY A 103 -8.51 -2.54 -5.84
CA GLY A 103 -8.56 -3.27 -7.12
C GLY A 103 -8.59 -4.77 -6.90
N ALA A 104 -7.54 -5.29 -6.24
CA ALA A 104 -7.46 -6.67 -5.76
C ALA A 104 -8.73 -7.13 -5.02
N PHE A 105 -9.22 -6.35 -4.06
CA PHE A 105 -10.44 -6.71 -3.33
C PHE A 105 -11.67 -6.84 -4.24
N LYS A 106 -11.84 -5.92 -5.20
CA LYS A 106 -12.95 -5.96 -6.15
C LYS A 106 -12.85 -7.14 -7.11
N ALA A 107 -11.64 -7.49 -7.56
CA ALA A 107 -11.42 -8.67 -8.39
C ALA A 107 -11.86 -9.95 -7.67
N ILE A 108 -11.48 -10.10 -6.38
CA ILE A 108 -11.89 -11.23 -5.54
C ILE A 108 -13.42 -11.29 -5.37
N LEU A 109 -14.08 -10.15 -5.18
CA LEU A 109 -15.55 -10.10 -5.09
C LEU A 109 -16.23 -10.50 -6.40
N ALA A 110 -15.72 -10.03 -7.55
CA ALA A 110 -16.28 -10.32 -8.87
C ALA A 110 -16.28 -11.83 -9.18
N GLU A 111 -15.16 -12.51 -8.90
CA GLU A 111 -15.05 -13.96 -9.07
C GLU A 111 -16.08 -14.74 -8.24
N LYS A 112 -16.36 -14.29 -7.01
CA LYS A 112 -17.34 -14.93 -6.13
C LYS A 112 -18.77 -14.78 -6.64
N SER A 113 -19.02 -13.77 -7.47
CA SER A 113 -20.33 -13.47 -8.04
C SER A 113 -20.62 -14.18 -9.38
N ASN A 114 -19.77 -15.13 -9.82
CA ASN A 114 -19.81 -15.75 -11.16
C ASN A 114 -19.79 -14.72 -12.30
N GLN A 115 -19.28 -13.53 -12.05
CA GLN A 115 -18.84 -12.66 -13.14
C GLN A 115 -17.53 -13.26 -13.64
N GLU A 116 -17.41 -13.45 -14.95
CA GLU A 116 -16.17 -13.89 -15.61
C GLU A 116 -14.99 -13.19 -14.93
N PRO A 117 -13.98 -13.95 -14.44
CA PRO A 117 -12.85 -13.34 -13.78
C PRO A 117 -12.29 -12.25 -14.70
N MET A 118 -11.89 -11.10 -14.14
CA MET A 118 -10.90 -10.25 -14.81
C MET A 118 -9.54 -10.97 -14.75
N ALA A 119 -9.49 -12.23 -15.17
CA ALA A 119 -8.24 -12.93 -15.38
C ALA A 119 -7.68 -12.40 -16.70
N SER A 120 -6.50 -11.80 -16.62
CA SER A 120 -5.52 -11.96 -17.67
C SER A 120 -5.04 -13.42 -17.60
N PRO A 121 -5.34 -14.30 -18.58
CA PRO A 121 -4.72 -15.61 -18.67
C PRO A 121 -3.40 -15.48 -19.44
N VAL A 122 -2.52 -14.61 -18.96
CA VAL A 122 -1.18 -14.43 -19.52
C VAL A 122 -0.23 -14.47 -18.33
N ASP A 123 0.82 -15.29 -18.44
CA ASP A 123 2.07 -15.18 -17.69
C ASP A 123 2.72 -13.82 -18.03
N ASP A 124 2.02 -12.74 -17.67
CA ASP A 124 2.42 -11.37 -17.93
C ASP A 124 3.13 -10.89 -16.67
N THR A 125 4.44 -11.14 -16.65
CA THR A 125 5.32 -10.68 -15.57
C THR A 125 5.28 -9.16 -15.33
N MET A 126 4.57 -8.39 -16.17
CA MET A 126 4.40 -6.95 -16.04
C MET A 126 3.49 -6.51 -14.89
N ASP A 127 2.53 -7.32 -14.43
CA ASP A 127 1.59 -6.94 -13.35
C ASP A 127 1.77 -7.75 -12.05
N ASN A 128 2.95 -8.37 -11.90
CA ASN A 128 3.31 -9.24 -10.77
C ASN A 128 3.03 -8.65 -9.38
N GLN A 129 3.12 -7.33 -9.19
CA GLN A 129 2.84 -6.71 -7.90
C GLN A 129 1.34 -6.75 -7.57
N GLU A 130 0.47 -6.45 -8.53
CA GLU A 130 -0.98 -6.50 -8.33
C GLU A 130 -1.44 -7.95 -8.16
N ASP A 131 -0.94 -8.87 -8.99
CA ASP A 131 -1.25 -10.31 -8.90
C ASP A 131 -0.88 -10.87 -7.52
N TYR A 132 0.30 -10.50 -7.01
CA TYR A 132 0.73 -10.89 -5.67
C TYR A 132 -0.19 -10.33 -4.59
N ILE A 133 -0.59 -9.05 -4.68
CA ILE A 133 -1.52 -8.43 -3.71
C ILE A 133 -2.87 -9.17 -3.75
N LEU A 134 -3.39 -9.46 -4.93
CA LEU A 134 -4.64 -10.19 -5.14
C LEU A 134 -4.58 -11.57 -4.49
N GLU A 135 -3.54 -12.36 -4.76
CA GLU A 135 -3.39 -13.69 -4.17
C GLU A 135 -3.26 -13.63 -2.65
N GLN A 136 -2.39 -12.76 -2.13
CA GLN A 136 -2.17 -12.67 -0.68
C GLN A 136 -3.40 -12.13 0.06
N LEU A 137 -4.10 -11.15 -0.51
CA LEU A 137 -5.32 -10.60 0.06
C LEU A 137 -6.44 -11.64 0.05
N ARG A 138 -6.58 -12.42 -1.02
CA ARG A 138 -7.53 -13.56 -1.09
C ARG A 138 -7.33 -14.53 0.07
N ASN A 139 -6.08 -14.86 0.39
CA ASN A 139 -5.75 -15.76 1.50
C ASN A 139 -6.02 -15.15 2.89
N LYS A 140 -6.12 -13.82 2.99
CA LYS A 140 -6.39 -13.08 4.23
C LYS A 140 -7.88 -12.84 4.49
N LEU A 141 -8.69 -12.80 3.43
CA LEU A 141 -10.12 -12.48 3.52
C LEU A 141 -10.93 -13.70 3.96
N THR A 142 -11.88 -13.48 4.85
CA THR A 142 -12.82 -14.50 5.32
C THR A 142 -14.10 -14.54 4.45
N ALA A 143 -14.93 -15.56 4.66
CA ALA A 143 -16.24 -15.62 4.00
C ALA A 143 -17.12 -14.40 4.34
N ASP A 144 -17.05 -13.91 5.57
CA ASP A 144 -17.80 -12.75 6.08
C ASP A 144 -17.32 -11.43 5.46
N ASP A 145 -16.01 -11.29 5.28
CA ASP A 145 -15.42 -10.11 4.60
C ASP A 145 -15.96 -9.96 3.17
N LEU A 146 -16.29 -11.08 2.53
CA LEU A 146 -16.74 -11.18 1.15
C LEU A 146 -18.26 -11.12 0.97
N VAL A 147 -19.04 -10.93 2.04
CA VAL A 147 -20.50 -10.73 1.91
C VAL A 147 -20.76 -9.41 1.18
N ILE A 148 -21.38 -9.49 -0.01
CA ILE A 148 -21.74 -8.30 -0.81
C ILE A 148 -22.99 -7.67 -0.21
N PHE A 149 -22.91 -6.40 0.19
CA PHE A 149 -24.07 -5.61 0.60
C PHE A 149 -24.48 -4.67 -0.52
N SER A 150 -25.77 -4.67 -0.86
CA SER A 150 -26.39 -3.64 -1.68
C SER A 150 -26.77 -2.45 -0.78
N GLY A 151 -25.84 -1.51 -0.60
CA GLY A 151 -26.08 -0.30 0.19
C GLY A 151 -25.01 0.75 0.01
N SER A 152 -25.27 1.97 0.48
CA SER A 152 -24.33 3.10 0.50
C SER A 152 -23.99 3.52 1.93
N GLY A 153 -22.95 4.34 2.11
CA GLY A 153 -22.59 4.92 3.40
C GLY A 153 -21.72 4.03 4.28
N PHE A 154 -22.04 3.95 5.58
CA PHE A 154 -21.17 3.39 6.63
C PHE A 154 -20.63 1.98 6.32
N LEU A 155 -21.47 1.09 5.81
CA LEU A 155 -21.06 -0.30 5.53
C LEU A 155 -19.99 -0.40 4.43
N VAL A 156 -20.09 0.43 3.39
CA VAL A 156 -19.09 0.48 2.32
C VAL A 156 -17.78 1.02 2.86
N ASN A 157 -17.83 2.10 3.64
CA ASN A 157 -16.65 2.68 4.27
C ASN A 157 -15.94 1.67 5.18
N SER A 158 -16.69 0.95 6.01
CA SER A 158 -16.16 -0.09 6.91
C SER A 158 -15.50 -1.23 6.17
N LYS A 159 -16.03 -1.66 5.01
CA LYS A 159 -15.38 -2.69 4.18
C LYS A 159 -14.05 -2.21 3.60
N ILE A 160 -13.99 -0.99 3.07
CA ILE A 160 -12.73 -0.47 2.53
C ILE A 160 -11.70 -0.28 3.64
N ALA A 161 -12.12 0.20 4.81
CA ALA A 161 -11.24 0.27 5.98
C ALA A 161 -10.71 -1.12 6.40
N MET A 162 -11.56 -2.15 6.38
CA MET A 162 -11.14 -3.54 6.62
C MET A 162 -10.12 -4.00 5.60
N VAL A 163 -10.31 -3.71 4.30
CA VAL A 163 -9.33 -4.05 3.26
C VAL A 163 -7.97 -3.42 3.58
N THR A 164 -7.93 -2.13 3.94
CA THR A 164 -6.70 -1.46 4.33
C THR A 164 -6.04 -2.12 5.54
N TYR A 165 -6.83 -2.54 6.54
CA TYR A 165 -6.32 -3.26 7.71
C TYR A 165 -5.71 -4.62 7.33
N LYS A 166 -6.38 -5.40 6.48
CA LYS A 166 -5.83 -6.67 5.98
C LYS A 166 -4.58 -6.48 5.12
N THR A 167 -4.51 -5.39 4.35
CA THR A 167 -3.28 -5.02 3.64
C THR A 167 -2.17 -4.66 4.63
N TYR A 168 -2.48 -4.00 5.75
CA TYR A 168 -1.49 -3.72 6.80
C TYR A 168 -0.91 -5.01 7.38
N ASP A 169 -1.76 -6.01 7.68
CA ASP A 169 -1.30 -7.31 8.16
C ASP A 169 -0.32 -7.96 7.15
N LEU A 170 -0.60 -7.86 5.84
CA LEU A 170 0.30 -8.35 4.80
C LEU A 170 1.66 -7.63 4.79
N VAL A 171 1.65 -6.30 4.83
CA VAL A 171 2.88 -5.49 4.90
C VAL A 171 3.69 -5.89 6.13
N TRP A 172 3.04 -5.95 7.29
CA TRP A 172 3.67 -6.30 8.57
C TRP A 172 4.27 -7.71 8.55
N GLU A 173 3.53 -8.70 8.05
CA GLU A 173 4.02 -10.07 7.94
C GLU A 173 5.23 -10.17 7.02
N LEU A 174 5.23 -9.49 5.88
CA LEU A 174 6.36 -9.50 4.94
C LEU A 174 7.61 -8.84 5.52
N LEU A 175 7.45 -7.75 6.27
CA LEU A 175 8.56 -7.11 6.97
C LEU A 175 9.15 -7.97 8.10
N ASN A 176 8.34 -8.85 8.70
CA ASN A 176 8.77 -9.76 9.76
C ASN A 176 9.19 -11.16 9.26
N LYS A 177 9.02 -11.46 7.98
CA LYS A 177 9.52 -12.69 7.35
C LYS A 177 10.99 -12.51 6.97
N GLY A 178 11.89 -12.80 7.92
CA GLY A 178 13.35 -12.83 7.71
C GLY A 178 13.78 -13.72 6.55
#